data_AF-A0A9E5N7K5-F1
#
_entry.id   AF-A0A9E5N7K5-F1
#
_cell.length_a   1.000
_cell.length_b   1.000
_cell.length_c   1.000
_cell.angle_alpha   90.00
_cell.angle_beta   90.00
_cell.angle_gamma   90.00
#
_symmetry.space_group_name_H-M   'P 1'
#
loop_
_entity.id
_entity.type
_entity.pdbx_description
1 polymer ?
#
loop_
_entity_poly.entity_id
_entity_poly.type
_entity_poly.pdbx_seq_one_letter_code
_entity_poly.pdbx_strand_id
1 'polypeptide(L)'
;MTFEQLFITTAVLNNLILIAIFLLRRTRNPARVKSVGRIYLLLALPALYALFLAIQQDKAIQYAVFLAIFLAFLALEWVYDFLLKVPFRKNWKLLTPYLVLYYAMNYGFVVMPWKYSQTAGIVILILFIIQLAANLSSHSRA
;
A
#
# COMPACT_ATOMS: atom_id res chain seq x y z
N MET A 1 -4.70 -14.24 16.15
CA MET A 1 -4.86 -13.74 14.77
C MET A 1 -3.96 -14.56 13.87
N THR A 2 -4.50 -15.21 12.83
CA THR A 2 -3.68 -16.04 11.93
C THR A 2 -2.90 -15.15 10.95
N PHE A 3 -1.89 -15.73 10.28
CA PHE A 3 -1.13 -15.02 9.25
C PHE A 3 -2.04 -14.50 8.13
N GLU A 4 -2.99 -15.32 7.68
CA GLU A 4 -3.92 -15.02 6.59
C GLU A 4 -4.81 -13.82 6.95
N GLN A 5 -5.35 -13.82 8.17
CA GLN A 5 -6.15 -12.70 8.68
C GLN A 5 -5.33 -11.41 8.70
N LEU A 6 -4.08 -11.48 9.18
CA LEU A 6 -3.20 -10.32 9.22
C LEU A 6 -2.83 -9.80 7.84
N PHE A 7 -2.54 -10.69 6.91
CA PHE A 7 -2.26 -10.31 5.53
C PHE A 7 -3.48 -9.65 4.87
N ILE A 8 -4.68 -10.24 4.99
CA ILE A 8 -5.92 -9.64 4.47
C ILE A 8 -6.16 -8.27 5.12
N THR A 9 -6.11 -8.18 6.45
CA THR A 9 -6.37 -6.93 7.15
C THR A 9 -5.38 -5.85 6.70
N THR A 10 -4.10 -6.20 6.56
CA THR A 10 -3.08 -5.27 6.05
C THR A 10 -3.40 -4.81 4.63
N ALA A 11 -3.77 -5.73 3.73
CA ALA A 11 -4.16 -5.41 2.36
C ALA A 11 -5.38 -4.47 2.31
N VAL A 12 -6.45 -4.81 3.02
CA VAL A 12 -7.68 -4.00 3.09
C VAL A 12 -7.39 -2.60 3.63
N LEU A 13 -6.67 -2.51 4.75
CA LEU A 13 -6.30 -1.22 5.33
C LEU A 13 -5.42 -0.40 4.38
N ASN A 14 -4.46 -1.05 3.71
CA ASN A 14 -3.64 -0.41 2.68
C ASN A 14 -4.52 0.21 1.58
N ASN A 15 -5.46 -0.55 1.02
CA ASN A 15 -6.33 -0.04 -0.04
C ASN A 15 -7.20 1.12 0.45
N LEU A 16 -7.86 0.97 1.60
CA LEU A 16 -8.74 1.99 2.16
C LEU A 16 -8.00 3.30 2.47
N ILE A 17 -6.81 3.21 3.06
CA ILE A 17 -6.02 4.40 3.38
C ILE A 17 -5.53 5.07 2.09
N LEU A 18 -5.07 4.32 1.09
CA LEU A 18 -4.66 4.89 -0.19
C LEU A 18 -5.82 5.57 -0.92
N ILE A 19 -7.01 4.96 -0.95
CA ILE A 19 -8.24 5.59 -1.46
C ILE A 19 -8.49 6.92 -0.74
N ALA A 20 -8.46 6.92 0.60
CA ALA A 20 -8.66 8.13 1.39
C ALA A 20 -7.61 9.21 1.06
N ILE A 21 -6.33 8.85 0.92
CA ILE A 21 -5.26 9.78 0.53
C ILE A 21 -5.53 10.40 -0.84
N PHE A 22 -5.90 9.59 -1.84
CA PHE A 22 -6.19 10.09 -3.19
C PHE A 22 -7.43 10.99 -3.23
N LEU A 23 -8.49 10.63 -2.50
CA LEU A 23 -9.69 11.46 -2.37
C LEU A 23 -9.38 12.78 -1.64
N LEU A 24 -8.62 12.74 -0.55
CA LEU A 24 -8.22 13.94 0.19
C LEU A 24 -7.32 14.86 -0.65
N ARG A 25 -6.46 14.30 -1.52
CA ARG A 25 -5.64 15.09 -2.44
C ARG A 25 -6.49 15.97 -3.36
N ARG A 26 -7.68 15.51 -3.75
CA ARG A 26 -8.64 16.30 -4.56
C ARG A 26 -9.11 17.56 -3.83
N THR A 27 -9.17 17.54 -2.50
CA THR A 27 -9.61 18.69 -1.68
C THR A 27 -8.55 19.79 -1.53
N ARG A 28 -7.36 19.63 -2.14
CA ARG A 28 -6.22 20.58 -2.08
C ARG A 28 -5.81 21.00 -0.65
N ASN A 29 -6.11 20.19 0.36
CA ASN A 29 -5.71 20.45 1.74
C ASN A 29 -4.46 19.62 2.11
N PRO A 30 -3.23 20.18 1.97
CA PRO A 30 -2.00 19.43 2.19
C PRO A 30 -1.80 18.98 3.64
N ALA A 31 -2.37 19.69 4.61
CA ALA A 31 -2.25 19.34 6.03
C ALA A 31 -2.97 18.01 6.34
N ARG A 32 -4.18 17.80 5.79
CA ARG A 32 -4.93 16.55 5.96
C ARG A 32 -4.25 15.38 5.27
N VAL A 33 -3.74 15.58 4.06
CA VAL A 33 -2.98 14.55 3.32
C VAL A 33 -1.75 14.10 4.11
N LYS A 34 -1.00 15.05 4.69
CA LYS A 34 0.18 14.75 5.50
C LYS A 34 -0.16 13.99 6.78
N SER A 35 -1.28 14.31 7.43
CA SER A 35 -1.74 13.60 8.63
C SER A 35 -2.09 12.14 8.31
N VAL A 36 -2.88 11.91 7.24
CA VAL A 36 -3.23 10.54 6.82
C VAL A 36 -2.01 9.77 6.31
N GLY A 37 -1.06 10.44 5.65
CA GLY A 37 0.23 9.84 5.28
C GLY A 37 1.04 9.33 6.48
N ARG A 38 0.98 10.02 7.64
CA ARG A 38 1.61 9.51 8.88
C ARG A 38 0.95 8.23 9.37
N ILE A 39 -0.38 8.20 9.36
CA ILE A 39 -1.16 7.02 9.76
C ILE A 39 -0.86 5.85 8.83
N TYR A 40 -0.69 6.12 7.53
CA TYR A 40 -0.35 5.11 6.53
C TYR A 40 0.97 4.40 6.84
N LEU A 41 1.99 5.12 7.32
CA LEU A 41 3.27 4.51 7.72
C LEU A 41 3.14 3.53 8.89
N LEU A 42 2.10 3.65 9.72
CA LEU A 42 1.86 2.69 10.81
C LEU A 42 1.55 1.29 10.30
N LEU A 43 1.14 1.13 9.03
CA LEU A 43 0.98 -0.18 8.40
C LEU A 43 2.30 -0.97 8.29
N ALA A 44 3.45 -0.33 8.50
CA ALA A 44 4.71 -1.04 8.61
C ALA A 44 4.71 -2.04 9.79
N LEU A 45 4.02 -1.72 10.89
CA LEU A 45 3.95 -2.59 12.07
C LEU A 45 3.24 -3.92 11.79
N PRO A 46 1.98 -3.96 11.30
CA PRO A 46 1.33 -5.21 10.96
C PRO A 46 2.04 -5.93 9.81
N ALA A 47 2.65 -5.22 8.87
CA ALA A 47 3.41 -5.85 7.77
C ALA A 47 4.70 -6.53 8.24
N LEU A 48 5.47 -5.91 9.15
CA LEU A 48 6.64 -6.53 9.77
C LEU A 48 6.26 -7.77 10.57
N TYR A 49 5.17 -7.67 11.34
CA TYR A 49 4.67 -8.82 12.10
C TYR A 49 4.18 -9.94 11.16
N ALA A 50 3.50 -9.61 10.06
CA ALA A 50 3.11 -10.58 9.04
C ALA A 50 4.33 -11.24 8.38
N LEU A 51 5.39 -10.48 8.12
CA LEU A 51 6.62 -11.01 7.54
C LEU A 51 7.30 -11.99 8.49
N PHE A 52 7.39 -11.65 9.77
CA PHE A 52 7.91 -12.54 10.81
C PHE A 52 7.10 -13.85 10.87
N LEU A 53 5.77 -13.76 10.89
CA LEU A 53 4.90 -14.94 10.89
C LEU A 53 5.01 -15.77 9.59
N ALA A 54 5.19 -15.12 8.44
CA ALA A 54 5.38 -15.81 7.16
C ALA A 54 6.61 -16.71 7.19
N ILE A 55 7.72 -16.21 7.75
CA ILE A 55 8.97 -16.95 7.89
C ILE A 55 8.82 -18.06 8.95
N GLN A 56 8.25 -17.73 10.11
CA GLN A 56 8.10 -18.68 11.22
C GLN A 56 7.19 -19.88 10.85
N GLN A 57 6.12 -19.63 10.08
CA GLN A 57 5.14 -20.65 9.70
C GLN A 57 5.44 -21.30 8.33
N ASP A 58 6.65 -21.08 7.80
CA ASP A 58 7.11 -21.60 6.50
C ASP A 58 6.10 -21.37 5.37
N LYS A 59 5.51 -20.16 5.34
CA LYS A 59 4.58 -19.76 4.29
C LYS A 59 5.34 -19.59 2.98
N ALA A 60 4.62 -19.77 1.89
CA ALA A 60 5.18 -19.64 0.55
C ALA A 60 5.96 -18.31 0.39
N ILE A 61 7.19 -18.39 -0.11
CA ILE A 61 8.14 -17.27 -0.16
C ILE A 61 7.59 -16.01 -0.85
N GLN A 62 6.62 -16.16 -1.76
CA GLN A 62 5.97 -15.03 -2.41
C GLN A 62 5.31 -14.08 -1.40
N TYR A 63 4.77 -14.58 -0.28
CA TYR A 63 4.23 -13.72 0.78
C TYR A 63 5.29 -12.82 1.39
N ALA A 64 6.46 -13.38 1.72
CA ALA A 64 7.58 -12.63 2.26
C ALA A 64 8.10 -11.58 1.26
N VAL A 65 8.21 -11.95 -0.02
CA VAL A 65 8.62 -11.04 -1.09
C VAL A 65 7.65 -9.87 -1.23
N PHE A 66 6.34 -10.11 -1.30
CA PHE A 66 5.37 -9.02 -1.45
C PHE A 66 5.27 -8.13 -0.21
N LEU A 67 5.41 -8.71 1.00
CA LEU A 67 5.49 -7.93 2.24
C LEU A 67 6.78 -7.09 2.29
N ALA A 68 7.92 -7.62 1.85
CA ALA A 68 9.16 -6.86 1.77
C ALA A 68 9.06 -5.71 0.76
N ILE A 69 8.43 -5.93 -0.40
CA ILE A 69 8.14 -4.87 -1.39
C ILE A 69 7.22 -3.81 -0.78
N PHE A 70 6.19 -4.22 -0.04
CA PHE A 70 5.30 -3.29 0.67
C PHE A 70 6.05 -2.45 1.72
N LEU A 71 6.93 -3.08 2.50
CA LEU A 71 7.76 -2.38 3.47
C LEU A 71 8.75 -1.42 2.79
N ALA A 72 9.36 -1.81 1.67
CA ALA A 72 10.21 -0.94 0.87
C ALA A 72 9.43 0.26 0.32
N PHE A 73 8.18 0.05 -0.12
CA PHE A 73 7.29 1.12 -0.53
C PHE A 73 7.02 2.12 0.60
N LEU A 74 6.66 1.64 1.80
CA LEU A 74 6.44 2.51 2.97
C LEU A 74 7.72 3.24 3.39
N ALA A 75 8.86 2.57 3.35
CA ALA A 75 10.16 3.18 3.62
C ALA A 75 10.45 4.31 2.63
N LEU A 76 10.16 4.10 1.34
CA LEU A 76 10.36 5.11 0.31
C LEU A 76 9.43 6.32 0.52
N GLU A 77 8.15 6.08 0.85
CA GLU A 77 7.20 7.16 1.21
C GLU A 77 7.72 7.95 2.43
N TRP A 78 8.23 7.27 3.44
CA TRP A 78 8.82 7.93 4.61
C TRP A 78 10.06 8.77 4.25
N VAL A 79 11.00 8.20 3.48
CA VAL A 79 12.21 8.90 3.05
C VAL A 79 11.85 10.15 2.24
N TYR A 80 10.92 10.04 1.30
CA TYR A 80 10.59 11.17 0.42
C TYR A 80 9.75 12.25 1.11
N ASP A 81 8.70 11.87 1.84
CA ASP A 81 7.76 12.86 2.41
C ASP A 81 8.18 13.37 3.81
N PHE A 82 8.97 12.62 4.58
CA PHE A 82 9.33 13.00 5.96
C PHE A 82 10.81 13.35 6.13
N LEU A 83 11.71 12.51 5.63
CA LEU A 83 13.16 12.71 5.81
C LEU A 83 13.68 13.79 4.85
N LEU A 84 13.48 13.61 3.55
CA LEU A 84 13.99 14.50 2.51
C LEU A 84 13.02 15.64 2.17
N LYS A 85 11.71 15.45 2.41
CA LYS A 85 10.63 16.41 2.07
C LYS A 85 10.70 16.88 0.62
N VAL A 86 11.13 16.01 -0.29
CA VAL A 86 11.31 16.33 -1.71
C VAL A 86 9.97 16.23 -2.45
N PRO A 87 9.68 17.11 -3.42
CA PRO A 87 8.50 16.98 -4.27
C PRO A 87 8.70 15.88 -5.32
N PHE A 88 8.93 14.64 -4.89
CA PHE A 88 9.31 13.50 -5.74
C PHE A 88 8.29 13.23 -6.85
N ARG A 89 7.02 13.58 -6.62
CA ARG A 89 5.92 13.44 -7.59
C ARG A 89 6.07 14.33 -8.83
N LYS A 90 6.93 15.35 -8.79
CA LYS A 90 7.31 16.20 -9.93
C LYS A 90 8.60 15.76 -10.62
N ASN A 91 9.33 14.82 -10.03
CA ASN A 91 10.61 14.33 -10.57
C ASN A 91 10.44 12.87 -11.00
N TRP A 92 10.42 12.64 -12.32
CA TRP A 92 10.20 11.31 -12.89
C TRP A 92 11.19 10.26 -12.36
N LYS A 93 12.45 10.63 -12.10
CA LYS A 93 13.49 9.70 -11.60
C LYS A 93 13.17 9.14 -10.21
N LEU A 94 12.46 9.91 -9.38
CA LEU A 94 12.01 9.48 -8.05
C LEU A 94 10.61 8.88 -8.10
N LEU A 95 9.77 9.34 -9.02
CA LEU A 95 8.42 8.85 -9.22
C LEU A 95 8.39 7.42 -9.78
N THR A 96 9.26 7.09 -10.74
CA THR A 96 9.31 5.75 -11.35
C THR A 96 9.53 4.63 -10.33
N PRO A 97 10.60 4.64 -9.50
CA PRO A 97 10.81 3.56 -8.52
C PRO A 97 9.67 3.48 -7.50
N TYR A 98 9.09 4.63 -7.14
CA TYR A 98 7.91 4.69 -6.28
C TYR A 98 6.69 3.99 -6.91
N LEU A 99 6.40 4.26 -8.19
CA LEU A 99 5.29 3.63 -8.90
C LEU A 99 5.52 2.13 -9.11
N VAL A 100 6.76 1.71 -9.39
CA VAL A 100 7.11 0.29 -9.53
C VAL A 100 6.80 -0.46 -8.24
N LEU A 101 7.24 0.06 -7.09
CA LEU A 101 6.94 -0.53 -5.78
C LEU A 101 5.44 -0.54 -5.48
N TYR A 102 4.74 0.57 -5.79
CA TYR A 102 3.30 0.68 -5.64
C TYR A 102 2.54 -0.39 -6.42
N TYR A 103 2.85 -0.59 -7.70
CA TYR A 103 2.14 -1.61 -8.49
C TYR A 103 2.52 -3.03 -8.06
N ALA A 104 3.80 -3.27 -7.75
CA ALA A 104 4.28 -4.58 -7.32
C ALA A 104 3.66 -5.03 -5.99
N MET A 105 3.54 -4.13 -4.99
CA MET A 105 2.89 -4.47 -3.72
C MET A 105 1.38 -4.74 -3.90
N ASN A 106 0.68 -3.94 -4.72
CA ASN A 106 -0.75 -4.11 -4.91
C ASN A 106 -1.05 -5.41 -5.67
N TYR A 107 -0.22 -5.79 -6.64
CA TYR A 107 -0.31 -7.10 -7.29
C TYR A 107 -0.24 -8.24 -6.26
N GLY A 108 0.75 -8.19 -5.35
CA GLY A 108 0.89 -9.17 -4.28
C GLY A 108 -0.34 -9.25 -3.36
N PHE A 109 -0.84 -8.09 -2.92
CA PHE A 109 -2.03 -8.03 -2.08
C PHE A 109 -3.30 -8.51 -2.79
N VAL A 110 -3.42 -8.32 -4.09
CA VAL A 110 -4.58 -8.79 -4.86
C VAL A 110 -4.50 -10.29 -5.13
N VAL A 111 -3.35 -10.82 -5.54
CA VAL A 111 -3.25 -12.21 -6.05
C VAL A 111 -3.16 -13.24 -4.93
N MET A 112 -2.48 -12.94 -3.83
CA MET A 112 -2.23 -13.94 -2.79
C MET A 112 -3.51 -14.40 -2.04
N PRO A 113 -4.49 -13.53 -1.73
CA PRO A 113 -5.76 -13.90 -1.08
C PRO A 113 -6.57 -14.99 -1.77
N TRP A 114 -6.52 -15.06 -3.10
CA TRP A 114 -7.24 -16.07 -3.88
C TRP A 114 -6.82 -17.50 -3.55
N LYS A 115 -5.62 -17.70 -3.00
CA LYS A 115 -5.12 -19.03 -2.61
C LYS A 115 -5.81 -19.62 -1.38
N TYR A 116 -6.46 -18.80 -0.56
CA TYR A 116 -7.05 -19.24 0.71
C TYR A 116 -8.47 -18.70 0.97
N SER A 117 -8.90 -17.64 0.29
CA SER A 117 -10.29 -17.14 0.37
C SER A 117 -10.70 -16.42 -0.92
N GLN A 118 -11.66 -17.01 -1.63
CA GLN A 118 -12.26 -16.38 -2.82
C GLN A 118 -12.94 -15.05 -2.46
N THR A 119 -13.66 -15.00 -1.34
CA THR A 119 -14.33 -13.78 -0.87
C THR A 119 -13.33 -12.66 -0.61
N ALA A 120 -12.20 -12.95 0.08
CA ALA A 120 -11.17 -11.95 0.33
C ALA A 120 -10.51 -11.46 -0.97
N GLY A 121 -10.25 -12.37 -1.91
CA GLY A 121 -9.72 -12.04 -3.23
C GLY A 121 -10.62 -11.07 -3.99
N ILE A 122 -11.93 -11.34 -4.04
CA ILE A 122 -12.91 -10.45 -4.68
C ILE A 122 -12.93 -9.08 -4.00
N VAL A 123 -12.99 -9.04 -2.67
CA VAL A 123 -13.03 -7.78 -1.91
C VAL A 123 -11.81 -6.92 -2.19
N ILE A 124 -10.60 -7.50 -2.11
CA ILE A 124 -9.35 -6.75 -2.32
C ILE A 124 -9.22 -6.32 -3.78
N LEU A 125 -9.66 -7.14 -4.75
CA LEU A 125 -9.70 -6.75 -6.16
C LEU A 125 -10.62 -5.54 -6.39
N ILE A 126 -11.84 -5.56 -5.85
CA ILE A 126 -12.78 -4.43 -5.95
C ILE A 126 -12.16 -3.17 -5.33
N LEU A 127 -11.57 -3.29 -4.13
CA LEU A 127 -10.89 -2.19 -3.46
C LEU A 127 -9.73 -1.65 -4.29
N PHE A 128 -8.95 -2.52 -4.93
CA PHE A 128 -7.86 -2.11 -5.81
C PHE A 128 -8.36 -1.36 -7.04
N ILE A 129 -9.46 -1.81 -7.68
CA ILE A 129 -10.09 -1.10 -8.80
C ILE A 129 -10.55 0.30 -8.36
N ILE A 130 -11.22 0.41 -7.20
CA ILE A 130 -11.64 1.69 -6.63
C ILE A 130 -10.43 2.58 -6.35
N GLN A 131 -9.35 2.02 -5.82
CA GLN A 131 -8.10 2.75 -5.58
C GLN A 131 -7.48 3.29 -6.87
N LEU A 132 -7.48 2.51 -7.96
CA LEU A 132 -7.02 2.98 -9.27
C LEU A 132 -7.90 4.12 -9.79
N ALA A 133 -9.22 3.99 -9.70
CA ALA A 133 -10.15 5.06 -10.10
C ALA A 133 -9.95 6.34 -9.27
N ALA A 134 -9.75 6.19 -7.95
CA ALA A 134 -9.43 7.31 -7.06
C ALA A 134 -8.09 7.96 -7.42
N ASN A 135 -7.06 7.16 -7.73
CA ASN A 135 -5.76 7.65 -8.16
C ASN A 135 -5.87 8.46 -9.47
N LEU A 136 -6.53 7.93 -10.50
CA LEU A 136 -6.72 8.59 -11.78
C LEU A 136 -7.52 9.90 -11.64
N SER A 137 -8.64 9.86 -10.92
CA SER A 137 -9.47 11.06 -10.70
C SER A 137 -8.77 12.15 -9.91
N SER A 138 -7.79 11.80 -9.06
CA SER A 138 -6.97 12.77 -8.34
C SER A 138 -5.98 13.53 -9.23
N HIS A 139 -5.67 13.00 -10.43
CA HIS A 139 -4.77 13.62 -11.40
C HIS A 139 -5.50 14.21 -12.63
N SER A 140 -6.75 13.81 -12.91
CA SER A 140 -7.50 14.28 -14.09
C SER A 140 -8.07 15.71 -13.98
N ARG A 141 -7.68 16.48 -12.96
CA ARG A 141 -8.05 17.90 -12.79
C ARG A 141 -6.82 18.82 -12.75
N ALA A 142 -5.75 18.41 -13.41
CA ALA A 142 -4.60 19.26 -13.74
C ALA A 142 -4.80 19.85 -15.14
#